data_AF-A0A5Q0UKK5-F1
#
_entry.id   AF-A0A5Q0UKK5-F1
#
_cell.length_a   1.000
_cell.length_b   1.000
_cell.length_c   1.000
_cell.angle_alpha   90.00
_cell.angle_beta   90.00
_cell.angle_gamma   90.00
#
_symmetry.space_group_name_H-M   'P 1'
#
loop_
_entity.id
_entity.type
_entity.pdbx_description
1 polymer ?
#
loop_
_entity_poly.entity_id
_entity_poly.type
_entity_poly.pdbx_seq_one_letter_code
_entity_poly.pdbx_strand_id
1 'polypeptide(L)' 'MNPDDIVEAFVATIILVVMLVVAVTIWNQDIGMVLVDLLPGFIEIMVWLFVGGIIVALLLQLVEEF' A
#
# COMPACT_ATOMS: atom_id res chain seq x y z
N MET A 1 -15.57 -1.14 10.76
CA MET A 1 -15.03 -0.79 9.43
C MET A 1 -15.22 -2.02 8.58
N ASN A 2 -15.88 -1.89 7.42
CA ASN A 2 -16.14 -3.05 6.58
C ASN A 2 -14.82 -3.52 5.94
N PRO A 3 -14.59 -4.83 5.72
CA PRO A 3 -13.40 -5.31 5.03
C PRO A 3 -13.20 -4.64 3.65
N ASP A 4 -14.31 -4.36 2.97
CA ASP A 4 -14.31 -3.64 1.69
C ASP A 4 -13.74 -2.22 1.82
N ASP A 5 -14.07 -1.48 2.89
CA ASP A 5 -13.55 -0.13 3.14
C ASP A 5 -12.02 -0.15 3.36
N ILE A 6 -11.50 -1.22 3.96
CA ILE A 6 -10.07 -1.39 4.24
C ILE A 6 -9.30 -1.65 2.93
N VAL A 7 -9.86 -2.50 2.06
CA VAL A 7 -9.30 -2.77 0.73
C VAL A 7 -9.35 -1.51 -0.13
N GLU A 8 -10.46 -0.78 -0.10
CA GLU A 8 -10.61 0.49 -0.84
C GLU A 8 -9.58 1.53 -0.39
N ALA A 9 -9.41 1.72 0.92
CA ALA A 9 -8.40 2.62 1.47
C ALA A 9 -6.97 2.23 1.07
N PHE A 10 -6.67 0.92 1.03
CA PHE A 10 -5.38 0.42 0.58
C PHE A 10 -5.12 0.76 -0.90
N VAL A 11 -6.08 0.49 -1.78
CA VAL A 11 -5.99 0.80 -3.21
C VAL A 11 -5.88 2.30 -3.45
N ALA A 12 -6.68 3.10 -2.75
CA ALA A 12 -6.62 4.56 -2.82
C ALA A 12 -5.24 5.10 -2.41
N THR A 13 -4.61 4.51 -1.39
CA THR A 13 -3.27 4.87 -0.95
C THR A 13 -2.22 4.59 -2.03
N ILE A 14 -2.27 3.42 -2.68
CA ILE A 14 -1.38 3.09 -3.79
C ILE A 14 -1.54 4.10 -4.93
N ILE A 15 -2.78 4.40 -5.32
CA ILE A 15 -3.07 5.36 -6.39
C ILE A 15 -2.50 6.75 -6.04
N LEU A 16 -2.66 7.19 -4.79
CA LEU A 16 -2.10 8.46 -4.30
C LEU A 16 -0.57 8.52 -4.43
N VAL A 17 0.11 7.45 -4.02
CA VAL A 17 1.58 7.39 -4.11
C VAL A 17 2.03 7.43 -5.57
N VAL A 18 1.37 6.66 -6.45
CA VAL A 18 1.67 6.69 -7.89
C VAL A 18 1.46 8.09 -8.48
N MET A 19 0.35 8.75 -8.16
CA MET A 19 0.08 10.12 -8.62
C MET A 19 1.16 11.10 -8.14
N LEU A 20 1.64 10.95 -6.91
CA LEU A 20 2.70 11.80 -6.37
C LEU A 20 4.02 11.57 -7.09
N VAL A 21 4.38 10.32 -7.39
CA VAL A 21 5.57 9.99 -8.19
C VAL A 21 5.47 10.59 -9.60
N VAL A 22 4.31 10.50 -10.23
CA VAL A 22 4.07 11.14 -11.54
C VAL A 22 4.23 12.65 -11.45
N ALA A 23 3.63 13.30 -10.45
CA ALA A 23 3.74 14.75 -10.26
C ALA A 23 5.19 15.20 -10.03
N VAL A 24 5.95 14.46 -9.21
CA VAL A 24 7.38 14.72 -8.99
C VAL A 24 8.17 14.53 -10.28
N THR A 25 7.87 13.51 -11.07
CA THR A 25 8.54 13.26 -12.35
C THR A 25 8.32 14.38 -13.36
N ILE A 26 7.12 14.98 -13.37
CA ILE A 26 6.81 16.14 -14.21
C ILE A 26 7.59 17.38 -13.75
N TRP A 27 7.73 17.58 -12.44
CA TRP A 27 8.42 18.74 -11.87
C TRP A 27 9.95 18.62 -11.92
N ASN A 28 10.48 17.41 -11.73
CA ASN A 28 11.91 17.10 -11.75
C ASN A 28 12.12 15.64 -12.22
N GLN A 29 12.62 15.47 -13.44
CA GLN A 29 12.81 14.15 -14.04
C GLN A 29 13.85 13.29 -13.31
N ASP A 30 14.94 13.88 -12.79
CA ASP A 30 16.01 13.13 -12.13
C ASP A 30 15.50 12.48 -10.84
N ILE A 31 14.77 13.25 -10.03
CA ILE A 31 14.13 12.74 -8.79
C ILE A 31 13.01 11.75 -9.16
N GLY A 32 12.23 12.06 -10.20
CA GLY A 32 11.16 11.20 -10.69
C GLY A 32 11.63 9.79 -11.04
N MET A 33 12.74 9.67 -11.79
CA MET A 33 13.31 8.37 -12.15
C MET A 33 13.68 7.53 -10.92
N VAL A 34 14.32 8.14 -9.92
CA VAL A 34 14.66 7.44 -8.68
C VAL A 34 13.40 6.93 -7.97
N LEU A 35 12.35 7.76 -7.91
CA LEU A 35 11.08 7.35 -7.29
C LEU A 35 10.36 6.25 -8.07
N VAL A 36 10.40 6.29 -9.41
CA VAL A 36 9.85 5.24 -10.27
C VAL A 36 10.58 3.91 -10.03
N ASP A 37 11.91 3.93 -9.89
CA ASP A 37 12.71 2.74 -9.62
C ASP A 37 12.43 2.14 -8.23
N LEU A 38 12.13 2.99 -7.24
CA LEU A 38 11.76 2.56 -5.89
C LEU A 38 10.31 2.09 -5.76
N LEU A 39 9.44 2.48 -6.69
CA LEU A 39 8.00 2.25 -6.62
C LEU A 39 7.63 0.77 -6.51
N PRO A 40 8.21 -0.16 -7.31
CA PRO A 40 7.91 -1.59 -7.18
C PRO A 40 8.18 -2.14 -5.77
N GLY A 41 9.34 -1.80 -5.19
CA GLY A 41 9.72 -2.25 -3.86
C GLY A 41 8.83 -1.68 -2.76
N PHE A 42 8.44 -0.41 -2.90
CA PHE A 42 7.47 0.20 -1.99
C PHE A 42 6.11 -0.51 -2.05
N ILE A 43 5.59 -0.77 -3.25
CA ILE A 43 4.30 -1.45 -3.43
C ILE A 43 4.35 -2.88 -2.88
N GLU A 44 5.45 -3.60 -3.12
CA GLU A 44 5.64 -4.95 -2.58
C GLU A 44 5.57 -4.96 -1.05
N ILE A 45 6.31 -4.07 -0.38
CA ILE A 45 6.28 -3.95 1.09
C ILE A 45 4.87 -3.63 1.59
N MET A 46 4.16 -2.72 0.93
CA MET A 46 2.80 -2.34 1.30
C MET A 46 1.84 -3.54 1.20
N VAL A 47 1.96 -4.35 0.14
CA VAL A 47 1.15 -5.57 -0.02
C VAL A 47 1.46 -6.59 1.08
N TRP A 48 2.74 -6.82 1.39
CA TRP A 48 3.14 -7.74 2.47
C TRP A 48 2.58 -7.31 3.82
N LEU A 49 2.66 -6.03 4.15
CA LEU A 49 2.11 -5.49 5.40
C LEU A 49 0.58 -5.62 5.44
N PHE A 50 -0.09 -5.35 4.32
CA PHE A 50 -1.54 -5.45 4.23
C PHE A 50 -2.04 -6.89 4.42
N VAL A 51 -1.48 -7.83 3.67
CA VAL A 51 -1.83 -9.26 3.78
C VAL A 51 -1.46 -9.80 5.15
N GLY A 52 -0.28 -9.46 5.67
CA GLY A 52 0.16 -9.85 7.01
C GLY A 52 -0.79 -9.33 8.09
N GLY A 53 -1.23 -8.08 7.99
CA GLY A 53 -2.21 -7.48 8.90
C GLY A 53 -3.56 -8.21 8.89
N ILE A 54 -4.06 -8.58 7.71
CA ILE A 54 -5.30 -9.37 7.58
C ILE A 54 -5.14 -10.74 8.26
N ILE A 55 -4.04 -11.45 8.00
CA ILE A 55 -3.80 -12.77 8.60
C ILE A 55 -3.76 -12.67 10.13
N VAL A 56 -3.04 -11.69 10.68
CA VAL A 56 -2.97 -11.47 12.13
C VAL A 56 -4.34 -11.16 12.72
N ALA A 57 -5.14 -10.31 12.07
CA ALA A 57 -6.49 -9.99 12.53
C ALA A 57 -7.40 -11.23 12.57
N LEU A 58 -7.35 -12.08 11.53
CA LEU A 58 -8.10 -13.34 11.48
C LEU A 58 -7.65 -14.33 12.56
N LEU A 59 -6.34 -14.42 12.82
CA LEU A 59 -5.81 -15.27 13.88
C LEU A 59 -6.24 -14.81 15.28
N LEU A 60 -6.27 -13.50 15.53
CA LEU A 60 -6.77 -12.95 16.80
C LEU A 60 -8.26 -13.26 16.99
N GLN A 61 -9.08 -13.07 15.95
CA GLN A 61 -10.50 -13.44 16.01
C GLN A 61 -10.69 -14.93 16.32
N LEU A 62 -9.92 -15.80 15.67
CA LEU A 62 -9.98 -17.24 15.94
C LEU A 62 -9.62 -17.57 17.39
N VAL A 63 -8.61 -16.91 17.96
CA VAL A 63 -8.20 -17.16 19.36
C VAL A 63 -9.22 -16.59 20.36
N GLU A 64 -9.85 -15.46 20.08
CA GLU A 64 -10.89 -14.86 20.93
C GLU A 64 -12.21 -15.66 20.92
N GLU A 65 -12.48 -16.42 19.86
CA GLU A 65 -13.65 -17.28 19.74
C GLU A 65 -13.50 -18.65 20.45
N PHE A 66 -12.30 -19.01 20.90
CA PHE A 66 -11.99 -20.25 21.65
C PHE A 66 -11.91 -20.03 23.17
#